data_AF-A0A9P7FQX4-F1
#
_entry.id   AF-A0A9P7FQX4-F1
#
_cell.length_a   1.000
_cell.length_b   1.000
_cell.length_c   1.000
_cell.angle_alpha   90.00
_cell.angle_beta   90.00
_cell.angle_gamma   90.00
#
_symmetry.space_group_name_H-M   'P 1'
#
loop_
_entity.id
_entity.type
_entity.pdbx_description
1 polymer ?
#
loop_
_entity_poly.entity_id
_entity_poly.type
_entity_poly.pdbx_seq_one_letter_code
_entity_poly.pdbx_strand_id
1 'polypeptide(L)'
;MSSNTGLPLDIAELILAELDGDEQTLKSCALVSRRLLVPARRHLFNTVKLTSEENCIRFSDLITSPQSEEISAFVQRLEIRVSEEVDYFLEEQHQPLVSIFTAVKPFLHEFEFSTLDSTPFDTINPAMQAVFMAIFASPNLHKISLGSFSHLPFAHLVTCISIKDFYIRHEYREEEHEHVFEQPPYAENLLPQCQPEVLDLSSCSSCAGSFLNFNLSSLRSLILIDHSFQHLRTLVVRTQERLENFVWSSKAHHSDSSMADFDNINLPNIRTLRLVVFFTQDPIKPMEFLVSLLKGCGSASHGRSLETITLALRLKDRELSMLDGSGLEATLKHGLYKTLRGVIFEIMYDGTLEEASVEKLLKDSMPYLLSRGILQ
;
A
#
# COMPACT_ATOMS: atom_id res chain seq x y z
N MET A 1 -51.19 3.63 27.07
CA MET A 1 -49.84 4.22 27.15
C MET A 1 -48.84 3.07 27.12
N SER A 2 -48.44 2.64 25.92
CA SER A 2 -47.50 1.54 25.76
C SER A 2 -46.10 2.10 25.99
N SER A 3 -45.53 1.88 27.17
CA SER A 3 -44.15 2.20 27.48
C SER A 3 -43.27 1.48 26.47
N ASN A 4 -42.68 2.25 25.57
CA ASN A 4 -41.84 1.79 24.47
C ASN A 4 -40.52 1.27 25.08
N THR A 5 -40.50 0.03 25.58
CA THR A 5 -39.30 -0.69 26.04
C THR A 5 -38.46 -1.15 24.86
N GLY A 6 -38.29 -0.27 23.88
CA GLY A 6 -37.44 -0.52 22.73
C GLY A 6 -35.98 -0.37 23.13
N LEU A 7 -35.13 -1.19 22.52
CA LEU A 7 -33.69 -1.07 22.62
C LEU A 7 -33.25 0.38 22.29
N PRO A 8 -32.42 1.03 23.11
CA PRO A 8 -31.87 2.35 22.80
C PRO A 8 -31.10 2.33 21.48
N LEU A 9 -31.15 3.43 20.71
CA LEU A 9 -30.54 3.50 19.39
C LEU A 9 -29.03 3.25 19.45
N ASP A 10 -28.34 3.85 20.41
CA ASP A 10 -26.89 3.69 20.58
C ASP A 10 -26.50 2.22 20.82
N ILE A 11 -27.32 1.46 21.56
CA ILE A 11 -27.09 0.03 21.78
C ILE A 11 -27.35 -0.76 20.49
N ALA A 12 -28.36 -0.39 19.71
CA ALA A 12 -28.61 -1.00 18.41
C ALA A 12 -27.46 -0.73 17.43
N GLU A 13 -26.89 0.48 17.42
CA GLU A 13 -25.72 0.82 16.60
C GLU A 13 -24.48 0.03 17.01
N LEU A 14 -24.23 -0.12 18.31
CA LEU A 14 -23.13 -0.97 18.80
C LEU A 14 -23.31 -2.43 18.37
N ILE A 15 -24.52 -2.99 18.47
CA ILE A 15 -24.78 -4.37 18.02
C ILE A 15 -24.55 -4.50 16.51
N LEU A 16 -25.01 -3.54 15.71
CA LEU A 16 -24.81 -3.57 14.25
C LEU A 16 -23.34 -3.37 13.86
N ALA A 17 -22.58 -2.61 14.64
CA ALA A 17 -21.14 -2.46 14.44
C ALA A 17 -20.37 -3.77 14.68
N GLU A 18 -20.80 -4.59 15.64
CA GLU A 18 -20.23 -5.94 15.85
C GLU A 18 -20.58 -6.92 14.72
N LEU A 19 -21.53 -6.58 13.85
CA LEU A 19 -21.93 -7.36 12.68
C LEU A 19 -21.26 -6.86 11.39
N ASP A 20 -20.28 -5.97 11.47
CA ASP A 20 -19.56 -5.48 10.30
C ASP A 20 -18.93 -6.65 9.52
N GLY A 21 -19.20 -6.71 8.21
CA GLY A 21 -18.84 -7.85 7.35
C GLY A 21 -19.85 -9.01 7.29
N ASP A 22 -20.82 -9.12 8.22
CA ASP A 22 -21.94 -10.08 8.11
C ASP A 22 -23.15 -9.42 7.42
N GLU A 23 -23.04 -9.25 6.10
CA GLU A 23 -24.08 -8.63 5.29
C GLU A 23 -25.45 -9.31 5.41
N GLN A 24 -25.48 -10.63 5.59
CA GLN A 24 -26.73 -11.39 5.61
C GLN A 24 -27.52 -11.09 6.90
N THR A 25 -26.83 -11.04 8.03
CA THR A 25 -27.44 -10.65 9.30
C THR A 25 -27.86 -9.18 9.27
N LEU A 26 -27.03 -8.28 8.73
CA LEU A 26 -27.39 -6.87 8.58
C LEU A 26 -28.63 -6.66 7.69
N LYS A 27 -28.73 -7.36 6.55
CA LYS A 27 -29.93 -7.37 5.69
C LYS A 27 -31.16 -7.86 6.47
N SER A 28 -31.00 -8.91 7.26
CA SER A 28 -32.09 -9.43 8.10
C SER A 28 -32.52 -8.40 9.16
N CYS A 29 -31.59 -7.74 9.84
CA CYS A 29 -31.87 -6.67 10.79
C CYS A 29 -32.64 -5.51 10.14
N ALA A 30 -32.22 -5.09 8.94
CA ALA A 30 -32.88 -4.03 8.17
C ALA A 30 -34.35 -4.36 7.84
N LEU A 31 -34.65 -5.63 7.58
CA LEU A 31 -36.00 -6.11 7.24
C LEU A 31 -36.91 -6.29 8.47
N VAL A 32 -36.35 -6.68 9.61
CA VAL A 32 -37.13 -7.01 10.82
C VAL A 32 -37.71 -5.75 11.49
N SER A 33 -36.99 -4.62 11.46
CA SER A 33 -37.43 -3.40 12.16
C SER A 33 -37.05 -2.13 11.41
N ARG A 34 -38.03 -1.21 11.25
CA ARG A 34 -37.79 0.13 10.69
C ARG A 34 -36.75 0.93 11.46
N ARG A 35 -36.60 0.69 12.77
CA ARG A 35 -35.59 1.37 13.60
C ARG A 35 -34.17 0.91 13.28
N LEU A 36 -34.01 -0.33 12.83
CA LEU A 36 -32.71 -0.88 12.46
C LEU A 36 -32.40 -0.63 10.98
N LEU A 37 -33.39 -0.27 10.17
CA LEU A 37 -33.24 -0.06 8.72
C LEU A 37 -32.12 0.92 8.38
N VAL A 38 -32.15 2.13 8.93
CA VAL A 38 -31.15 3.18 8.60
C VAL A 38 -29.76 2.82 9.12
N PRO A 39 -29.57 2.45 10.41
CA PRO A 39 -28.27 2.02 10.89
C PRO A 39 -27.72 0.80 10.14
N ALA A 40 -28.55 -0.22 9.87
CA ALA A 40 -28.11 -1.41 9.12
C ALA A 40 -27.73 -1.06 7.68
N ARG A 41 -28.48 -0.17 7.01
CA ARG A 41 -28.11 0.37 5.68
C ARG A 41 -26.78 1.12 5.72
N ARG A 42 -26.54 1.92 6.75
CA ARG A 42 -25.25 2.62 6.93
C ARG A 42 -24.08 1.63 6.90
N HIS A 43 -24.20 0.50 7.62
CA HIS A 43 -23.17 -0.55 7.60
C HIS A 43 -23.13 -1.30 6.25
N LEU A 44 -24.28 -1.67 5.67
CA LEU A 44 -24.35 -2.38 4.38
C LEU A 44 -23.77 -1.60 3.20
N PHE A 45 -23.93 -0.28 3.18
CA PHE A 45 -23.45 0.59 2.10
C PHE A 45 -22.17 1.36 2.47
N ASN A 46 -21.58 1.09 3.64
CA ASN A 46 -20.36 1.75 4.09
C ASN A 46 -19.21 1.56 3.08
N THR A 47 -19.08 0.33 2.59
CA THR A 47 -18.13 -0.05 1.54
C THR A 47 -18.87 -0.56 0.33
N VAL A 48 -18.69 0.10 -0.82
CA VAL A 48 -19.26 -0.32 -2.10
C VAL A 48 -18.14 -0.81 -3.01
N LYS A 49 -18.27 -2.03 -3.50
CA LYS A 49 -17.33 -2.66 -4.43
C LYS A 49 -17.97 -2.85 -5.79
N LEU A 50 -17.39 -2.24 -6.81
CA LEU A 50 -17.86 -2.28 -8.18
C LEU A 50 -16.82 -3.00 -9.04
N THR A 51 -17.09 -4.26 -9.35
CA THR A 51 -16.16 -5.15 -10.07
C THR A 51 -16.63 -5.50 -11.49
N SER A 52 -17.76 -4.95 -11.93
CA SER A 52 -18.34 -5.17 -13.26
C SER A 52 -19.15 -3.96 -13.71
N GLU A 53 -19.32 -3.80 -15.02
CA GLU A 53 -20.15 -2.74 -15.58
C GLU A 53 -21.60 -2.82 -15.08
N GLU A 54 -22.17 -4.03 -15.03
CA GLU A 54 -23.52 -4.24 -14.52
C GLU A 54 -23.68 -3.74 -13.08
N ASN A 55 -22.67 -3.96 -12.22
CA ASN A 55 -22.68 -3.46 -10.85
C ASN A 55 -22.64 -1.92 -10.82
N CYS A 56 -21.83 -1.30 -11.67
CA CYS A 56 -21.78 0.17 -11.81
C CYS A 56 -23.13 0.74 -12.26
N ILE A 57 -23.77 0.14 -13.27
CA ILE A 57 -25.08 0.59 -13.77
C ILE A 57 -26.13 0.46 -12.66
N ARG A 58 -26.27 -0.72 -12.05
CA ARG A 58 -27.24 -0.95 -10.97
C ARG A 58 -27.02 -0.02 -9.78
N PHE A 59 -25.77 0.23 -9.42
CA PHE A 59 -25.47 1.13 -8.32
C PHE A 59 -25.75 2.59 -8.68
N SER A 60 -25.43 3.01 -9.91
CA SER A 60 -25.81 4.34 -10.43
C SER A 60 -27.32 4.53 -10.42
N ASP A 61 -28.10 3.56 -10.90
CA ASP A 61 -29.57 3.62 -10.87
C ASP A 61 -30.09 3.70 -9.44
N LEU A 62 -29.47 2.95 -8.52
CA LEU A 62 -29.84 2.95 -7.12
C LEU A 62 -29.64 4.33 -6.48
N ILE A 63 -28.47 4.96 -6.63
CA ILE A 63 -28.15 6.24 -5.97
C ILE A 63 -28.77 7.46 -6.66
N THR A 64 -29.10 7.35 -7.95
CA THR A 64 -29.81 8.41 -8.68
C THR A 64 -31.33 8.30 -8.53
N SER A 65 -31.83 7.16 -8.04
CA SER A 65 -33.25 6.99 -7.74
C SER A 65 -33.69 7.95 -6.62
N PRO A 66 -34.82 8.67 -6.81
CA PRO A 66 -35.37 9.58 -5.79
C PRO A 66 -35.70 8.90 -4.45
N GLN A 67 -35.82 7.57 -4.43
CA GLN A 67 -36.16 6.80 -3.23
C GLN A 67 -34.95 6.45 -2.36
N SER A 68 -33.75 6.78 -2.84
CA SER A 68 -32.47 6.30 -2.33
C SER A 68 -31.45 7.42 -2.13
N GLU A 69 -31.91 8.67 -2.04
CA GLU A 69 -31.05 9.87 -1.93
C GLU A 69 -30.08 9.79 -0.73
N GLU A 70 -30.45 9.06 0.32
CA GLU A 70 -29.63 8.84 1.51
C GLU A 70 -28.50 7.82 1.32
N ILE A 71 -28.57 6.94 0.32
CA ILE A 71 -27.61 5.83 0.17
C ILE A 71 -26.21 6.36 -0.12
N SER A 72 -26.09 7.41 -0.95
CA SER A 72 -24.80 8.03 -1.27
C SER A 72 -24.09 8.57 -0.02
N ALA A 73 -24.85 9.07 0.96
CA ALA A 73 -24.33 9.57 2.23
C ALA A 73 -23.77 8.47 3.14
N PHE A 74 -24.12 7.21 2.90
CA PHE A 74 -23.56 6.07 3.62
C PHE A 74 -22.28 5.55 3.00
N VAL A 75 -21.94 5.91 1.76
CA VAL A 75 -20.75 5.41 1.06
C VAL A 75 -19.51 6.15 1.53
N GLN A 76 -18.75 5.52 2.42
CA GLN A 76 -17.49 6.06 2.93
C GLN A 76 -16.28 5.47 2.19
N ARG A 77 -16.41 4.24 1.68
CA ARG A 77 -15.37 3.56 0.91
C ARG A 77 -15.93 3.09 -0.43
N LEU A 78 -15.28 3.50 -1.51
CA LEU A 78 -15.62 3.10 -2.86
C LEU A 78 -14.43 2.36 -3.47
N GLU A 79 -14.63 1.10 -3.84
CA GLU A 79 -13.67 0.27 -4.55
C GLU A 79 -14.18 -0.02 -5.95
N ILE A 80 -13.40 0.35 -6.97
CA ILE A 80 -13.72 0.07 -8.37
C ILE A 80 -12.59 -0.76 -8.95
N ARG A 81 -12.93 -1.93 -9.49
CA ARG A 81 -11.99 -2.81 -10.18
C ARG A 81 -12.48 -3.04 -11.60
N VAL A 82 -11.69 -2.57 -12.55
CA VAL A 82 -11.96 -2.66 -13.97
C VAL A 82 -11.35 -3.96 -14.49
N SER A 83 -12.19 -4.94 -14.84
CA SER A 83 -11.76 -6.22 -15.42
C SER A 83 -11.52 -6.16 -16.94
N GLU A 84 -11.06 -7.26 -17.52
CA GLU A 84 -10.53 -7.40 -18.89
C GLU A 84 -11.55 -7.07 -19.98
N GLU A 85 -12.83 -7.25 -19.68
CA GLU A 85 -13.92 -6.96 -20.61
C GLU A 85 -14.19 -5.45 -20.76
N VAL A 86 -13.40 -4.56 -20.14
CA VAL A 86 -13.85 -3.19 -19.87
C VAL A 86 -12.86 -2.07 -20.25
N ASP A 87 -12.23 -2.21 -21.42
CA ASP A 87 -11.81 -1.05 -22.23
C ASP A 87 -12.94 0.01 -22.32
N TYR A 88 -14.20 -0.44 -22.22
CA TYR A 88 -15.40 0.41 -22.12
C TYR A 88 -15.27 1.49 -21.04
N PHE A 89 -14.78 1.24 -19.82
CA PHE A 89 -14.84 2.27 -18.74
C PHE A 89 -14.09 3.56 -19.05
N LEU A 90 -13.18 3.53 -20.02
CA LEU A 90 -12.40 4.66 -20.49
C LEU A 90 -13.01 5.33 -21.73
N GLU A 91 -14.06 4.77 -22.33
CA GLU A 91 -14.78 5.32 -23.48
C GLU A 91 -15.73 6.48 -23.08
N GLU A 92 -16.08 7.34 -24.05
CA GLU A 92 -16.79 8.60 -23.80
C GLU A 92 -18.22 8.46 -23.24
N GLN A 93 -18.80 7.26 -23.19
CA GLN A 93 -20.23 7.06 -22.95
C GLN A 93 -20.60 6.67 -21.51
N HIS A 94 -19.65 6.53 -20.58
CA HIS A 94 -19.94 5.97 -19.26
C HIS A 94 -20.49 6.99 -18.24
N GLN A 95 -21.76 7.36 -18.44
CA GLN A 95 -22.58 8.12 -17.47
C GLN A 95 -22.70 7.49 -16.06
N PRO A 96 -22.69 6.15 -15.86
CA PRO A 96 -22.90 5.57 -14.53
C PRO A 96 -21.81 5.97 -13.52
N LEU A 97 -20.54 5.89 -13.90
CA LEU A 97 -19.43 6.20 -13.00
C LEU A 97 -19.41 7.69 -12.62
N VAL A 98 -19.59 8.58 -13.60
CA VAL A 98 -19.69 10.03 -13.34
C VAL A 98 -20.81 10.33 -12.34
N SER A 99 -21.96 9.68 -12.49
CA SER A 99 -23.09 9.80 -11.55
C SER A 99 -22.73 9.31 -10.15
N ILE A 100 -22.08 8.13 -10.07
CA ILE A 100 -21.60 7.56 -8.80
C ILE A 100 -20.68 8.51 -8.08
N PHE A 101 -19.62 8.96 -8.75
CA PHE A 101 -18.64 9.82 -8.14
C PHE A 101 -19.22 11.16 -7.71
N THR A 102 -20.10 11.75 -8.52
CA THR A 102 -20.77 13.01 -8.17
C THR A 102 -21.60 12.85 -6.91
N ALA A 103 -22.33 11.75 -6.77
CA ALA A 103 -23.17 11.48 -5.61
C ALA A 103 -22.36 11.17 -4.33
N VAL A 104 -21.30 10.35 -4.44
CA VAL A 104 -20.57 9.85 -3.26
C VAL A 104 -19.41 10.74 -2.82
N LYS A 105 -18.85 11.57 -3.72
CA LYS A 105 -17.66 12.40 -3.45
C LYS A 105 -17.72 13.17 -2.11
N PRO A 106 -18.84 13.82 -1.73
CA PRO A 106 -18.90 14.59 -0.49
C PRO A 106 -18.70 13.76 0.78
N PHE A 107 -18.95 12.45 0.72
CA PHE A 107 -18.96 11.53 1.86
C PHE A 107 -17.78 10.55 1.84
N LEU A 108 -17.01 10.55 0.75
CA LEU A 108 -15.96 9.59 0.52
C LEU A 108 -14.74 9.85 1.41
N HIS A 109 -14.33 8.80 2.10
CA HIS A 109 -13.19 8.76 3.01
C HIS A 109 -12.05 7.89 2.46
N GLU A 110 -12.39 6.79 1.79
CA GLU A 110 -11.45 5.90 1.14
C GLU A 110 -11.84 5.68 -0.33
N PHE A 111 -10.86 5.80 -1.23
CA PHE A 111 -11.06 5.55 -2.64
C PHE A 111 -10.04 4.53 -3.16
N GLU A 112 -10.52 3.45 -3.75
CA GLU A 112 -9.71 2.45 -4.45
C GLU A 112 -10.19 2.36 -5.90
N PHE A 113 -9.26 2.50 -6.84
CA PHE A 113 -9.52 2.26 -8.26
C PHE A 113 -8.37 1.46 -8.83
N SER A 114 -8.64 0.32 -9.44
CA SER A 114 -7.63 -0.46 -10.18
C SER A 114 -8.12 -0.83 -11.57
N THR A 115 -7.19 -0.78 -12.52
CA THR A 115 -7.31 -1.43 -13.84
C THR A 115 -6.48 -2.70 -13.86
N LEU A 116 -6.81 -3.64 -14.75
CA LEU A 116 -5.95 -4.79 -14.97
C LEU A 116 -4.62 -4.37 -15.61
N ASP A 117 -4.70 -3.58 -16.68
CA ASP A 117 -3.54 -3.18 -17.46
C ASP A 117 -3.02 -1.81 -17.03
N SER A 118 -1.71 -1.61 -17.18
CA SER A 118 -1.06 -0.32 -16.97
C SER A 118 -1.61 0.74 -17.93
N THR A 119 -2.54 1.56 -17.44
CA THR A 119 -3.19 2.61 -18.24
C THR A 119 -2.55 3.97 -17.93
N PRO A 120 -1.99 4.67 -18.93
CA PRO A 120 -1.57 6.06 -18.74
C PRO A 120 -2.76 6.94 -18.38
N PHE A 121 -2.62 7.74 -17.33
CA PHE A 121 -3.73 8.56 -16.85
C PHE A 121 -4.22 9.56 -17.92
N ASP A 122 -3.31 10.03 -18.77
CA ASP A 122 -3.60 10.95 -19.86
C ASP A 122 -4.40 10.32 -21.02
N THR A 123 -4.46 8.99 -21.12
CA THR A 123 -5.30 8.28 -22.11
C THR A 123 -6.74 8.04 -21.62
N ILE A 124 -7.01 8.25 -20.33
CA ILE A 124 -8.37 8.21 -19.78
C ILE A 124 -9.22 9.30 -20.43
N ASN A 125 -10.48 9.02 -20.73
CA ASN A 125 -11.45 10.03 -21.16
C ASN A 125 -11.42 11.31 -20.28
N PRO A 126 -11.49 12.52 -20.86
CA PRO A 126 -11.39 13.78 -20.10
C PRO A 126 -12.44 13.98 -19.01
N ALA A 127 -13.67 13.47 -19.18
CA ALA A 127 -14.71 13.58 -18.17
C ALA A 127 -14.37 12.74 -16.92
N MET A 128 -13.83 11.53 -17.12
CA MET A 128 -13.36 10.66 -16.05
C MET A 128 -12.12 11.25 -15.37
N GLN A 129 -11.17 11.81 -16.13
CA GLN A 129 -10.03 12.54 -15.56
C GLN A 129 -10.53 13.67 -14.64
N ALA A 130 -11.50 14.48 -15.10
CA ALA A 130 -12.08 15.56 -14.29
C ALA A 130 -12.73 15.04 -13.00
N VAL A 131 -13.34 13.86 -13.05
CA VAL A 131 -13.90 13.19 -11.88
C VAL A 131 -12.82 12.72 -10.90
N PHE A 132 -11.75 12.08 -11.37
CA PHE A 132 -10.60 11.74 -10.51
C PHE A 132 -10.01 12.97 -9.84
N MET A 133 -9.82 14.06 -10.58
CA MET A 133 -9.37 15.34 -10.02
C MET A 133 -10.33 15.87 -8.96
N ALA A 134 -11.63 15.75 -9.20
CA ALA A 134 -12.65 16.18 -8.26
C ALA A 134 -12.62 15.34 -6.97
N ILE A 135 -12.36 14.03 -7.07
CA ILE A 135 -12.21 13.12 -5.92
C ILE A 135 -10.94 13.47 -5.14
N PHE A 136 -9.82 13.65 -5.83
CA PHE A 136 -8.55 14.04 -5.21
C PHE A 136 -8.70 15.35 -4.43
N ALA A 137 -9.42 16.32 -4.98
CA ALA A 137 -9.71 17.58 -4.27
C ALA A 137 -10.72 17.45 -3.11
N SER A 138 -11.20 16.25 -2.77
CA SER A 138 -12.16 16.06 -1.68
C SER A 138 -11.49 16.27 -0.31
N PRO A 139 -12.04 17.13 0.57
CA PRO A 139 -11.46 17.38 1.89
C PRO A 139 -11.67 16.23 2.88
N ASN A 140 -12.57 15.30 2.58
CA ASN A 140 -12.91 14.18 3.48
C ASN A 140 -12.09 12.91 3.17
N LEU A 141 -11.37 12.89 2.05
CA LEU A 141 -10.64 11.74 1.55
C LEU A 141 -9.30 11.61 2.30
N HIS A 142 -9.17 10.55 3.11
CA HIS A 142 -7.95 10.27 3.86
C HIS A 142 -7.11 9.15 3.26
N LYS A 143 -7.71 8.31 2.40
CA LYS A 143 -7.01 7.19 1.78
C LYS A 143 -7.31 7.07 0.29
N ILE A 144 -6.25 6.92 -0.50
CA ILE A 144 -6.31 6.68 -1.94
C ILE A 144 -5.47 5.44 -2.28
N SER A 145 -6.05 4.53 -3.05
CA SER A 145 -5.36 3.38 -3.64
C SER A 145 -5.61 3.35 -5.14
N LEU A 146 -4.58 3.56 -5.94
CA LEU A 146 -4.63 3.54 -7.39
C LEU A 146 -3.87 2.33 -7.92
N GLY A 147 -4.54 1.47 -8.67
CA GLY A 147 -4.01 0.27 -9.29
C GLY A 147 -3.71 0.48 -10.77
N SER A 148 -2.50 0.13 -11.21
CA SER A 148 -2.12 0.02 -12.63
C SER A 148 -2.28 1.33 -13.43
N PHE A 149 -1.96 2.48 -12.82
CA PHE A 149 -1.86 3.75 -13.54
C PHE A 149 -0.42 4.19 -13.75
N SER A 150 -0.12 4.66 -14.96
CA SER A 150 1.07 5.45 -15.25
C SER A 150 0.69 6.93 -15.46
N HIS A 151 1.68 7.83 -15.45
CA HIS A 151 1.50 9.26 -15.76
C HIS A 151 0.50 10.01 -14.86
N LEU A 152 0.38 9.61 -13.59
CA LEU A 152 -0.53 10.29 -12.66
C LEU A 152 -0.23 11.80 -12.59
N PRO A 153 -1.28 12.64 -12.53
CA PRO A 153 -1.11 14.08 -12.58
C PRO A 153 -0.83 14.63 -11.17
N PHE A 154 0.32 14.25 -10.59
CA PHE A 154 0.71 14.55 -9.20
C PHE A 154 0.58 16.02 -8.80
N ALA A 155 0.71 16.96 -9.75
CA ALA A 155 0.47 18.39 -9.54
C ALA A 155 -0.95 18.70 -9.00
N HIS A 156 -1.93 17.84 -9.22
CA HIS A 156 -3.30 18.03 -8.72
C HIS A 156 -3.51 17.44 -7.33
N LEU A 157 -2.63 16.52 -6.90
CA LEU A 157 -2.63 16.02 -5.53
C LEU A 157 -2.22 17.10 -4.51
N VAL A 158 -1.74 18.26 -4.99
CA VAL A 158 -1.45 19.43 -4.15
C VAL A 158 -2.66 19.86 -3.31
N THR A 159 -3.87 19.64 -3.82
CA THR A 159 -5.12 20.00 -3.13
C THR A 159 -5.54 19.00 -2.06
N CYS A 160 -4.89 17.83 -1.99
CA CYS A 160 -5.27 16.72 -1.13
C CYS A 160 -4.71 16.84 0.30
N ILE A 161 -5.11 17.88 1.03
CA ILE A 161 -4.55 18.16 2.37
C ILE A 161 -4.88 17.08 3.43
N SER A 162 -5.94 16.30 3.22
CA SER A 162 -6.44 15.32 4.19
C SER A 162 -5.91 13.90 3.97
N ILE A 163 -5.19 13.64 2.86
CA ILE A 163 -4.68 12.30 2.57
C ILE A 163 -3.60 11.92 3.57
N LYS A 164 -3.84 10.80 4.26
CA LYS A 164 -2.91 10.13 5.16
C LYS A 164 -2.31 8.89 4.51
N ASP A 165 -3.11 8.14 3.77
CA ASP A 165 -2.67 6.89 3.17
C ASP A 165 -2.73 6.97 1.64
N PHE A 166 -1.59 6.80 0.99
CA PHE A 166 -1.49 6.88 -0.45
C PHE A 166 -0.81 5.63 -1.00
N TYR A 167 -1.56 4.85 -1.76
CA TYR A 167 -1.10 3.61 -2.37
C TYR A 167 -1.15 3.72 -3.90
N ILE A 168 -0.04 3.43 -4.56
CA ILE A 168 0.01 3.11 -5.98
C ILE A 168 0.43 1.65 -6.08
N ARG A 169 -0.53 0.80 -6.46
CA ARG A 169 -0.37 -0.63 -6.66
C ARG A 169 -0.45 -0.95 -8.16
N HIS A 170 -0.02 -2.13 -8.53
CA HIS A 170 -0.09 -2.71 -9.86
C HIS A 170 -0.35 -4.16 -9.55
N GLU A 171 -1.46 -4.66 -10.07
CA GLU A 171 -1.72 -6.08 -9.98
C GLU A 171 -0.68 -6.75 -10.88
N TYR A 172 0.33 -7.36 -10.25
CA TYR A 172 1.43 -7.95 -10.98
C TYR A 172 0.93 -9.19 -11.72
N ARG A 173 0.93 -9.15 -13.05
CA ARG A 173 0.89 -10.34 -13.90
C ARG A 173 2.34 -10.69 -14.23
N GLU A 174 2.75 -11.91 -13.92
CA GLU A 174 4.16 -12.36 -14.03
C GLU A 174 4.73 -12.29 -15.47
N GLU A 175 3.89 -12.03 -16.49
CA GLU A 175 4.24 -12.20 -17.90
C GLU A 175 4.40 -10.88 -18.70
N GLU A 176 4.14 -9.72 -18.10
CA GLU A 176 4.16 -8.45 -18.85
C GLU A 176 5.52 -7.74 -18.79
N HIS A 177 6.11 -7.53 -19.98
CA HIS A 177 7.34 -6.80 -20.15
C HIS A 177 7.15 -5.32 -19.78
N GLU A 178 7.98 -4.81 -18.87
CA GLU A 178 7.98 -3.40 -18.45
C GLU A 178 8.28 -2.49 -19.66
N HIS A 179 7.25 -1.87 -20.22
CA HIS A 179 7.42 -0.71 -21.07
C HIS A 179 7.82 0.48 -20.18
N VAL A 180 9.09 0.90 -20.28
CA VAL A 180 9.59 2.08 -19.58
C VAL A 180 8.99 3.31 -20.25
N PHE A 181 7.97 3.89 -19.65
CA PHE A 181 7.42 5.16 -20.09
C PHE A 181 8.22 6.32 -19.48
N GLU A 182 8.77 7.18 -20.33
CA GLU A 182 9.40 8.44 -19.90
C GLU A 182 8.30 9.43 -19.49
N GLN A 183 8.30 9.83 -18.21
CA GLN A 183 7.37 10.86 -17.74
C GLN A 183 7.79 12.25 -18.26
N PRO A 184 6.84 13.10 -18.69
CA PRO A 184 7.15 14.47 -19.07
C PRO A 184 7.67 15.27 -17.85
N PRO A 185 8.59 16.23 -18.06
CA PRO A 185 9.09 17.08 -16.98
C PRO A 185 7.95 17.92 -16.39
N TYR A 186 7.68 17.74 -15.10
CA TYR A 186 6.63 18.48 -14.39
C TYR A 186 7.04 19.95 -14.19
N ALA A 187 6.06 20.86 -14.25
CA ALA A 187 6.28 22.26 -13.92
C ALA A 187 6.69 22.39 -12.43
N GLU A 188 7.93 22.81 -12.18
CA GLU A 188 8.62 22.80 -10.87
C GLU A 188 7.97 23.65 -9.75
N ASN A 189 6.87 24.35 -10.01
CA ASN A 189 6.41 25.45 -9.15
C ASN A 189 5.24 25.11 -8.22
N LEU A 190 4.64 23.93 -8.29
CA LEU A 190 3.54 23.53 -7.41
C LEU A 190 4.00 22.45 -6.43
N LEU A 191 4.25 22.85 -5.18
CA LEU A 191 4.60 21.93 -4.10
C LEU A 191 3.33 21.31 -3.51
N PRO A 192 3.20 19.97 -3.49
CA PRO A 192 2.05 19.30 -2.89
C PRO A 192 1.93 19.58 -1.39
N GLN A 193 0.73 19.92 -0.92
CA GLN A 193 0.46 20.17 0.49
C GLN A 193 0.09 18.91 1.27
N CYS A 194 -0.19 17.80 0.58
CA CYS A 194 -0.47 16.53 1.23
C CYS A 194 0.73 16.05 2.07
N GLN A 195 0.44 15.51 3.24
CA GLN A 195 1.43 14.98 4.18
C GLN A 195 1.08 13.53 4.53
N PRO A 196 1.32 12.58 3.60
CA PRO A 196 0.97 11.19 3.83
C PRO A 196 1.72 10.64 5.05
N GLU A 197 1.01 9.89 5.88
CA GLU A 197 1.57 9.05 6.94
C GLU A 197 2.02 7.69 6.37
N VAL A 198 1.32 7.18 5.35
CA VAL A 198 1.65 5.96 4.62
C VAL A 198 1.79 6.26 3.14
N LEU A 199 2.93 5.89 2.56
CA LEU A 199 3.21 5.98 1.13
C LEU A 199 3.65 4.61 0.63
N ASP A 200 2.84 4.04 -0.25
CA ASP A 200 3.13 2.78 -0.93
C ASP A 200 3.22 3.02 -2.42
N LEU A 201 4.41 2.78 -2.98
CA LEU A 201 4.69 2.88 -4.40
C LEU A 201 5.10 1.53 -4.95
N SER A 202 4.61 0.39 -4.42
CA SER A 202 5.04 -0.97 -4.76
C SER A 202 5.11 -1.35 -6.24
N SER A 203 4.65 -0.46 -7.11
CA SER A 203 4.11 -0.78 -8.40
C SER A 203 4.19 0.36 -9.40
N CYS A 204 4.84 1.47 -9.03
CA CYS A 204 5.13 2.55 -9.97
C CYS A 204 6.56 3.05 -9.78
N SER A 205 7.52 2.34 -10.38
CA SER A 205 8.94 2.70 -10.37
C SER A 205 9.20 4.09 -10.97
N SER A 206 8.39 4.49 -11.95
CA SER A 206 8.48 5.81 -12.60
C SER A 206 7.93 6.96 -11.75
N CYS A 207 7.03 6.68 -10.79
CA CYS A 207 6.38 7.72 -9.99
C CYS A 207 7.26 8.25 -8.84
N ALA A 208 8.30 7.53 -8.42
CA ALA A 208 9.08 7.90 -7.24
C ALA A 208 9.75 9.28 -7.37
N GLY A 209 10.16 9.66 -8.59
CA GLY A 209 10.69 10.98 -8.88
C GLY A 209 9.69 12.11 -8.59
N SER A 210 8.40 11.89 -8.88
CA SER A 210 7.34 12.87 -8.64
C SER A 210 7.11 13.13 -7.15
N PHE A 211 7.32 12.12 -6.30
CA PHE A 211 7.22 12.24 -4.84
C PHE A 211 8.38 13.01 -4.20
N LEU A 212 9.48 13.26 -4.95
CA LEU A 212 10.58 14.09 -4.47
C LEU A 212 10.18 15.55 -4.25
N ASN A 213 9.03 15.99 -4.74
CA ASN A 213 8.53 17.34 -4.47
C ASN A 213 7.51 17.40 -3.32
N PHE A 214 7.09 16.25 -2.77
CA PHE A 214 6.07 16.20 -1.72
C PHE A 214 6.64 16.61 -0.36
N ASN A 215 5.78 17.12 0.52
CA ASN A 215 6.11 17.29 1.92
C ASN A 215 5.91 15.95 2.66
N LEU A 216 7.00 15.19 2.82
CA LEU A 216 6.98 13.88 3.46
C LEU A 216 7.31 13.94 4.97
N SER A 217 7.16 15.11 5.59
CA SER A 217 7.52 15.29 7.00
C SER A 217 6.67 14.48 7.99
N SER A 218 5.49 14.03 7.60
CA SER A 218 4.59 13.19 8.43
C SER A 218 4.70 11.69 8.12
N LEU A 219 5.57 11.30 7.18
CA LEU A 219 5.65 9.92 6.71
C LEU A 219 6.18 8.98 7.78
N ARG A 220 5.38 7.97 8.12
CA ARG A 220 5.69 6.90 9.07
C ARG A 220 5.92 5.56 8.39
N SER A 221 5.28 5.31 7.26
CA SER A 221 5.40 4.05 6.52
C SER A 221 5.74 4.31 5.06
N LEU A 222 6.83 3.71 4.57
CA LEU A 222 7.27 3.81 3.19
C LEU A 222 7.42 2.40 2.60
N ILE A 223 6.70 2.12 1.52
CA ILE A 223 6.75 0.85 0.79
C ILE A 223 7.21 1.14 -0.64
N LEU A 224 8.36 0.60 -1.02
CA LEU A 224 9.00 0.80 -2.32
C LEU A 224 9.38 -0.55 -2.91
N ILE A 225 8.50 -1.15 -3.70
CA ILE A 225 8.77 -2.42 -4.39
C ILE A 225 9.10 -2.10 -5.85
N ASP A 226 10.16 -2.71 -6.38
CA ASP A 226 10.65 -2.56 -7.75
C ASP A 226 11.21 -1.18 -8.09
N HIS A 227 11.81 -0.50 -7.12
CA HIS A 227 12.41 0.83 -7.31
C HIS A 227 13.92 0.78 -7.52
N SER A 228 14.43 1.76 -8.29
CA SER A 228 15.86 2.00 -8.42
C SER A 228 16.45 2.60 -7.13
N PHE A 229 17.75 2.36 -6.92
CA PHE A 229 18.47 2.82 -5.73
C PHE A 229 18.52 4.35 -5.59
N GLN A 230 18.55 5.08 -6.70
CA GLN A 230 18.68 6.54 -6.68
C GLN A 230 17.45 7.22 -6.07
N HIS A 231 16.25 6.75 -6.42
CA HIS A 231 15.00 7.25 -5.84
C HIS A 231 14.87 6.87 -4.37
N LEU A 232 15.28 5.64 -4.02
CA LEU A 232 15.28 5.14 -2.65
C LEU A 232 16.05 6.07 -1.71
N ARG A 233 17.29 6.40 -2.05
CA ARG A 233 18.16 7.23 -1.21
C ARG A 233 17.52 8.59 -0.91
N THR A 234 17.02 9.24 -1.95
CA THR A 234 16.47 10.60 -1.82
C THR A 234 15.21 10.60 -0.96
N LEU A 235 14.30 9.65 -1.16
CA LEU A 235 13.07 9.52 -0.37
C LEU A 235 13.38 9.17 1.09
N VAL A 236 14.27 8.21 1.31
CA VAL A 236 14.64 7.75 2.65
C VAL A 236 15.31 8.88 3.44
N VAL A 237 16.31 9.57 2.88
CA VAL A 237 16.99 10.69 3.58
C VAL A 237 16.01 11.79 4.00
N ARG A 238 14.99 12.07 3.19
CA ARG A 238 13.98 13.08 3.50
C ARG A 238 12.96 12.65 4.56
N THR A 239 12.80 11.35 4.77
CA THR A 239 11.77 10.77 5.65
C THR A 239 12.35 10.12 6.90
N GLN A 240 13.68 10.01 6.97
CA GLN A 240 14.41 9.22 7.95
C GLN A 240 14.08 9.56 9.42
N GLU A 241 13.78 10.82 9.72
CA GLU A 241 13.48 11.26 11.09
C GLU A 241 12.14 10.76 11.63
N ARG A 242 11.20 10.32 10.79
CA ARG A 242 9.88 9.85 11.24
C ARG A 242 9.51 8.45 10.77
N LEU A 243 10.31 7.86 9.90
CA LEU A 243 10.03 6.56 9.33
C LEU A 243 10.06 5.47 10.41
N GLU A 244 8.91 4.84 10.63
CA GLU A 244 8.70 3.74 11.57
C GLU A 244 8.63 2.39 10.85
N ASN A 245 8.11 2.35 9.63
CA ASN A 245 7.98 1.15 8.82
C ASN A 245 8.59 1.38 7.45
N PHE A 246 9.47 0.47 7.04
CA PHE A 246 10.12 0.54 5.74
C PHE A 246 10.08 -0.81 5.07
N VAL A 247 9.47 -0.85 3.88
CA VAL A 247 9.45 -2.01 3.00
C VAL A 247 10.17 -1.62 1.72
N TRP A 248 11.16 -2.39 1.32
CA TRP A 248 11.85 -2.15 0.06
C TRP A 248 12.12 -3.44 -0.71
N SER A 249 11.95 -3.37 -2.03
CA SER A 249 12.32 -4.40 -2.99
C SER A 249 12.97 -3.77 -4.20
N SER A 250 13.89 -4.49 -4.85
CA SER A 250 14.48 -4.05 -6.12
C SER A 250 14.53 -5.18 -7.14
N LYS A 251 13.92 -4.94 -8.30
CA LYS A 251 14.06 -5.78 -9.51
C LYS A 251 15.41 -5.62 -10.22
N ALA A 252 16.18 -4.57 -9.91
CA ALA A 252 17.33 -4.20 -10.71
C ALA A 252 18.40 -5.30 -10.69
N HIS A 253 18.72 -5.85 -11.87
CA HIS A 253 19.88 -6.71 -12.06
C HIS A 253 21.14 -5.95 -11.62
N HIS A 254 21.81 -6.45 -10.58
CA HIS A 254 22.81 -5.76 -9.74
C HIS A 254 24.15 -5.36 -10.41
N SER A 255 24.14 -4.76 -11.60
CA SER A 255 25.36 -4.16 -12.18
C SER A 255 25.69 -2.78 -11.61
N ASP A 256 24.75 -2.10 -10.94
CA ASP A 256 24.99 -0.77 -10.40
C ASP A 256 25.90 -0.81 -9.16
N SER A 257 27.07 -0.18 -9.28
CA SER A 257 28.05 0.03 -8.20
C SER A 257 27.59 1.02 -7.12
N SER A 258 26.32 1.44 -7.14
CA SER A 258 25.77 2.52 -6.30
C SER A 258 25.40 2.10 -4.87
N MET A 259 25.55 0.83 -4.49
CA MET A 259 25.21 0.38 -3.13
C MET A 259 26.10 0.95 -2.02
N ALA A 260 27.31 1.42 -2.33
CA ALA A 260 28.23 2.02 -1.36
C ALA A 260 27.71 3.32 -0.72
N ASP A 261 26.65 3.92 -1.28
CA ASP A 261 26.14 5.21 -0.85
C ASP A 261 25.18 5.17 0.36
N PHE A 262 24.88 3.98 0.91
CA PHE A 262 23.97 3.81 2.05
C PHE A 262 24.59 4.03 3.43
N ASP A 263 25.91 4.18 3.50
CA ASP A 263 26.64 4.37 4.77
C ASP A 263 26.20 5.63 5.55
N ASN A 264 25.45 6.53 4.90
CA ASN A 264 24.95 7.78 5.49
C ASN A 264 23.45 7.79 5.80
N ILE A 265 22.72 6.70 5.55
CA ILE A 265 21.30 6.64 5.87
C ILE A 265 21.13 6.34 7.36
N ASN A 266 20.44 7.22 8.07
CA ASN A 266 20.20 7.08 9.49
C ASN A 266 18.69 7.04 9.77
N LEU A 267 18.18 5.87 10.16
CA LEU A 267 16.77 5.62 10.44
C LEU A 267 16.51 5.48 11.96
N PRO A 268 16.52 6.58 12.75
CA PRO A 268 16.48 6.50 14.21
C PRO A 268 15.17 5.93 14.77
N ASN A 269 14.06 6.04 14.03
CA ASN A 269 12.72 5.67 14.51
C ASN A 269 12.17 4.37 13.90
N ILE A 270 12.99 3.66 13.11
CA ILE A 270 12.55 2.45 12.43
C ILE A 270 12.19 1.34 13.42
N ARG A 271 10.98 0.79 13.29
CA ARG A 271 10.46 -0.33 14.06
C ARG A 271 10.37 -1.61 13.25
N THR A 272 9.91 -1.48 12.01
CA THR A 272 9.74 -2.60 11.09
C THR A 272 10.55 -2.36 9.84
N LEU A 273 11.43 -3.31 9.52
CA LEU A 273 12.22 -3.32 8.30
C LEU A 273 11.91 -4.57 7.50
N ARG A 274 11.30 -4.44 6.33
CA ARG A 274 11.10 -5.55 5.40
C ARG A 274 11.90 -5.31 4.13
N LEU A 275 12.85 -6.19 3.85
CA LEU A 275 13.60 -6.17 2.61
C LEU A 275 13.21 -7.38 1.78
N VAL A 276 12.78 -7.14 0.56
CA VAL A 276 12.52 -8.17 -0.44
C VAL A 276 13.70 -8.15 -1.40
N VAL A 277 14.44 -9.24 -1.42
CA VAL A 277 15.69 -9.38 -2.16
C VAL A 277 15.53 -10.49 -3.18
N PHE A 278 15.73 -10.13 -4.45
CA PHE A 278 15.76 -11.07 -5.55
C PHE A 278 17.21 -11.46 -5.86
N PHE A 279 17.59 -12.69 -5.49
CA PHE A 279 18.88 -13.24 -5.88
C PHE A 279 18.76 -13.71 -7.32
N THR A 280 19.29 -12.91 -8.25
CA THR A 280 19.28 -13.27 -9.68
C THR A 280 20.63 -13.72 -10.18
N GLN A 281 21.75 -13.20 -9.62
CA GLN A 281 23.11 -13.47 -10.09
C GLN A 281 24.23 -13.39 -9.01
N ASP A 282 24.08 -12.56 -7.96
CA ASP A 282 25.11 -12.40 -6.91
C ASP A 282 24.46 -12.18 -5.51
N PRO A 283 24.48 -13.19 -4.63
CA PRO A 283 23.87 -13.10 -3.31
C PRO A 283 24.67 -12.35 -2.25
N ILE A 284 25.93 -12.01 -2.54
CA ILE A 284 26.79 -11.33 -1.57
C ILE A 284 26.36 -9.86 -1.42
N LYS A 285 26.11 -9.17 -2.54
CA LYS A 285 25.79 -7.73 -2.53
C LYS A 285 24.52 -7.37 -1.75
N PRO A 286 23.39 -8.09 -1.85
CA PRO A 286 22.21 -7.75 -1.07
C PRO A 286 22.39 -7.95 0.44
N MET A 287 23.20 -8.94 0.85
CA MET A 287 23.55 -9.17 2.25
C MET A 287 24.47 -8.07 2.78
N GLU A 288 25.47 -7.66 2.00
CA GLU A 288 26.31 -6.50 2.33
C GLU A 288 25.48 -5.22 2.49
N PHE A 289 24.53 -4.99 1.57
CA PHE A 289 23.59 -3.88 1.65
C PHE A 289 22.73 -3.93 2.91
N LEU A 290 22.13 -5.09 3.22
CA LEU A 290 21.37 -5.29 4.44
C LEU A 290 22.21 -4.97 5.67
N VAL A 291 23.45 -5.45 5.71
CA VAL A 291 24.39 -5.18 6.81
C VAL A 291 24.71 -3.68 6.90
N SER A 292 24.96 -3.00 5.79
CA SER A 292 25.20 -1.54 5.76
C SER A 292 23.97 -0.75 6.20
N LEU A 293 22.77 -1.11 5.73
CA LEU A 293 21.52 -0.48 6.13
C LEU A 293 21.28 -0.67 7.63
N LEU A 294 21.48 -1.88 8.15
CA LEU A 294 21.37 -2.16 9.58
C LEU A 294 22.37 -1.34 10.39
N LYS A 295 23.64 -1.27 9.97
CA LYS A 295 24.64 -0.40 10.62
C LYS A 295 24.18 1.05 10.66
N GLY A 296 23.57 1.56 9.59
CA GLY A 296 22.92 2.87 9.54
C GLY A 296 21.85 3.02 10.62
N CYS A 297 20.91 2.07 10.72
CA CYS A 297 19.88 2.05 11.78
C CYS A 297 20.46 1.99 13.20
N GLY A 298 21.58 1.30 13.39
CA GLY A 298 22.24 1.14 14.68
C GLY A 298 23.10 2.34 15.12
N SER A 299 23.60 3.12 14.18
CA SER A 299 24.54 4.23 14.45
C SER A 299 23.89 5.42 15.16
N ALA A 300 22.58 5.62 14.99
CA ALA A 300 21.83 6.54 15.84
C ALA A 300 21.85 6.03 17.28
N SER A 301 22.00 6.93 18.23
CA SER A 301 21.73 6.74 19.66
C SER A 301 20.33 6.16 19.99
N HIS A 302 19.51 5.95 18.96
CA HIS A 302 18.13 5.51 18.93
C HIS A 302 17.91 4.12 18.30
N GLY A 303 18.95 3.33 17.99
CA GLY A 303 18.82 1.95 17.48
C GLY A 303 18.02 0.95 18.36
N ARG A 304 17.36 1.44 19.42
CA ARG A 304 16.47 0.76 20.35
C ARG A 304 15.02 0.63 19.85
N SER A 305 14.71 1.08 18.64
CA SER A 305 13.33 1.06 18.12
C SER A 305 13.05 -0.14 17.22
N LEU A 306 14.08 -0.75 16.60
CA LEU A 306 13.87 -1.86 15.66
C LEU A 306 13.35 -3.10 16.39
N GLU A 307 12.15 -3.55 16.00
CA GLU A 307 11.42 -4.68 16.59
C GLU A 307 11.41 -5.89 15.66
N THR A 308 11.26 -5.68 14.35
CA THR A 308 11.13 -6.78 13.38
C THR A 308 11.94 -6.51 12.12
N ILE A 309 12.67 -7.54 11.68
CA ILE A 309 13.31 -7.59 10.36
C ILE A 309 12.66 -8.73 9.58
N THR A 310 12.16 -8.45 8.39
CA THR A 310 11.66 -9.48 7.47
C THR A 310 12.53 -9.47 6.21
N LEU A 311 13.10 -10.61 5.88
CA LEU A 311 13.94 -10.82 4.70
C LEU A 311 13.21 -11.78 3.77
N ALA A 312 12.59 -11.23 2.73
CA ALA A 312 11.98 -12.04 1.69
C ALA A 312 13.01 -12.36 0.63
N LEU A 313 13.40 -13.62 0.52
CA LEU A 313 14.48 -14.08 -0.34
C LEU A 313 13.91 -14.91 -1.48
N ARG A 314 14.06 -14.44 -2.72
CA ARG A 314 13.80 -15.29 -3.90
C ARG A 314 15.10 -15.99 -4.29
N LEU A 315 15.16 -17.32 -4.11
CA LEU A 315 16.37 -18.13 -4.30
C LEU A 315 16.25 -19.08 -5.51
N LYS A 316 17.37 -19.30 -6.20
CA LYS A 316 17.57 -20.39 -7.17
C LYS A 316 18.50 -21.48 -6.61
N ASP A 317 18.44 -22.70 -7.14
CA ASP A 317 19.11 -23.91 -6.63
C ASP A 317 20.58 -23.76 -6.21
N ARG A 318 21.35 -22.89 -6.88
CA ARG A 318 22.80 -22.74 -6.65
C ARG A 318 23.15 -21.67 -5.61
N GLU A 319 22.19 -20.88 -5.16
CA GLU A 319 22.45 -19.67 -4.37
C GLU A 319 22.35 -19.92 -2.87
N LEU A 320 21.72 -21.02 -2.45
CA LEU A 320 21.49 -21.31 -1.05
C LEU A 320 22.79 -21.47 -0.25
N SER A 321 23.80 -22.15 -0.81
CA SER A 321 25.11 -22.31 -0.15
C SER A 321 25.91 -21.02 -0.03
N MET A 322 25.52 -19.96 -0.74
CA MET A 322 26.18 -18.66 -0.71
C MET A 322 25.57 -17.72 0.34
N LEU A 323 24.46 -18.12 0.98
CA LEU A 323 23.82 -17.36 2.05
C LEU A 323 24.66 -17.46 3.32
N ASP A 324 25.63 -16.57 3.45
CA ASP A 324 26.42 -16.42 4.67
C ASP A 324 25.70 -15.49 5.66
N GLY A 325 24.96 -16.09 6.60
CA GLY A 325 24.28 -15.38 7.67
C GLY A 325 25.24 -14.75 8.71
N SER A 326 26.54 -15.06 8.69
CA SER A 326 27.47 -14.65 9.73
C SER A 326 27.65 -13.14 9.83
N GLY A 327 27.66 -12.42 8.69
CA GLY A 327 27.75 -10.96 8.66
C GLY A 327 26.51 -10.27 9.24
N LEU A 328 25.33 -10.81 8.93
CA LEU A 328 24.06 -10.37 9.50
C LEU A 328 24.02 -10.64 11.00
N GLU A 329 24.36 -11.85 11.42
CA GLU A 329 24.40 -12.24 12.82
C GLU A 329 25.38 -11.39 13.63
N ALA A 330 26.59 -11.17 13.12
CA ALA A 330 27.59 -10.33 13.78
C ALA A 330 27.06 -8.90 14.00
N THR A 331 26.32 -8.37 13.01
CA THR A 331 25.68 -7.05 13.09
C THR A 331 24.57 -7.06 14.15
N LEU A 332 23.66 -8.03 14.11
CA LEU A 332 22.52 -8.13 15.02
C LEU A 332 22.89 -8.51 16.47
N LYS A 333 24.05 -9.14 16.68
CA LYS A 333 24.62 -9.42 18.01
C LYS A 333 25.05 -8.15 18.74
N HIS A 334 25.29 -7.07 18.01
CA HIS A 334 25.65 -5.80 18.63
C HIS A 334 24.55 -5.34 19.58
N GLY A 335 24.92 -4.81 20.75
CA GLY A 335 23.97 -4.43 21.82
C GLY A 335 23.01 -3.29 21.49
N LEU A 336 22.96 -2.86 20.23
CA LEU A 336 22.02 -1.88 19.69
C LEU A 336 20.65 -2.54 19.43
N TYR A 337 20.60 -3.78 18.96
CA TYR A 337 19.36 -4.50 18.62
C TYR A 337 18.76 -5.29 19.79
N LYS A 338 18.75 -4.69 20.98
CA LYS A 338 18.17 -5.33 22.18
C LYS A 338 16.65 -5.49 22.08
N THR A 339 15.98 -4.59 21.37
CA THR A 339 14.52 -4.57 21.18
C THR A 339 14.02 -5.47 20.07
N LEU A 340 14.94 -6.03 19.26
CA LEU A 340 14.60 -6.94 18.18
C LEU A 340 13.89 -8.18 18.74
N ARG A 341 12.67 -8.41 18.25
CA ARG A 341 11.76 -9.49 18.65
C ARG A 341 11.65 -10.59 17.60
N GLY A 342 11.88 -10.25 16.32
CA GLY A 342 11.78 -11.20 15.22
C GLY A 342 12.71 -10.87 14.06
N VAL A 343 13.32 -11.90 13.51
CA VAL A 343 13.99 -11.94 12.21
C VAL A 343 13.31 -13.05 11.43
N ILE A 344 12.48 -12.66 10.46
CA ILE A 344 11.62 -13.54 9.69
C ILE A 344 12.24 -13.72 8.30
N PHE A 345 12.43 -14.97 7.88
CA PHE A 345 12.86 -15.28 6.52
C PHE A 345 11.67 -15.77 5.69
N GLU A 346 11.26 -14.99 4.69
CA GLU A 346 10.22 -15.38 3.72
C GLU A 346 10.89 -15.92 2.46
N ILE A 347 10.99 -17.24 2.34
CA ILE A 347 11.78 -17.84 1.26
C ILE A 347 10.87 -18.23 0.11
N MET A 348 11.02 -17.54 -1.01
CA MET A 348 10.38 -17.88 -2.28
C MET A 348 11.39 -18.68 -3.09
N TYR A 349 11.06 -19.91 -3.43
CA TYR A 349 12.03 -20.80 -4.07
C TYR A 349 11.42 -21.48 -5.29
N ASP A 350 12.17 -21.45 -6.39
CA ASP A 350 11.70 -21.81 -7.75
C ASP A 350 12.21 -23.21 -8.21
N GLY A 351 12.51 -24.12 -7.27
CA GLY A 351 13.16 -25.41 -7.59
C GLY A 351 12.71 -26.61 -6.75
N THR A 352 13.61 -27.58 -6.55
CA THR A 352 13.33 -28.87 -5.86
C THR A 352 13.89 -29.02 -4.43
N LEU A 353 14.57 -28.00 -3.88
CA LEU A 353 15.00 -28.00 -2.48
C LEU A 353 13.86 -28.27 -1.50
N GLU A 354 14.15 -29.15 -0.55
CA GLU A 354 13.31 -29.39 0.60
C GLU A 354 13.40 -28.19 1.58
N GLU A 355 12.25 -27.66 1.97
CA GLU A 355 12.11 -26.56 2.95
C GLU A 355 12.95 -26.79 4.22
N ALA A 356 12.96 -28.04 4.72
CA ALA A 356 13.74 -28.43 5.90
C ALA A 356 15.25 -28.23 5.74
N SER A 357 15.78 -28.35 4.52
CA SER A 357 17.21 -28.14 4.25
C SER A 357 17.57 -26.66 4.33
N VAL A 358 16.69 -25.79 3.85
CA VAL A 358 16.86 -24.34 3.89
C VAL A 358 16.76 -23.84 5.34
N GLU A 359 15.73 -24.28 6.06
CA GLU A 359 15.54 -23.94 7.47
C GLU A 359 16.74 -24.36 8.31
N LYS A 360 17.25 -25.58 8.09
CA LYS A 360 18.45 -26.07 8.76
C LYS A 360 19.66 -25.19 8.46
N LEU A 361 19.89 -24.82 7.21
CA LEU A 361 21.02 -23.98 6.84
C LEU A 361 20.96 -22.59 7.51
N LEU A 362 19.79 -21.96 7.54
CA LEU A 362 19.60 -20.67 8.21
C LEU A 362 19.83 -20.78 9.72
N LYS A 363 19.34 -21.85 10.34
CA LYS A 363 19.55 -22.13 11.77
C LYS A 363 21.02 -22.39 12.09
N ASP A 364 21.72 -23.14 11.25
CA ASP A 364 23.14 -23.48 11.40
C ASP A 364 24.04 -22.24 11.19
N SER A 365 23.65 -21.31 10.30
CA SER A 365 24.40 -20.08 10.00
C SER A 365 24.14 -18.92 10.96
N MET A 366 23.07 -18.98 11.77
CA MET A 366 22.68 -17.91 12.71
C MET A 366 22.34 -18.43 14.13
N PRO A 367 23.25 -19.15 14.81
CA PRO A 367 23.01 -19.76 16.12
C PRO A 367 22.65 -18.78 17.25
N TYR A 368 23.13 -17.53 17.21
CA TYR A 368 22.78 -16.48 18.17
C TYR A 368 21.31 -16.07 18.03
N LEU A 369 20.82 -15.82 16.82
CA LEU A 369 19.40 -15.44 16.61
C LEU A 369 18.48 -16.58 17.02
N LEU A 370 18.87 -17.83 16.69
CA LEU A 370 18.16 -19.04 17.11
C LEU A 370 18.14 -19.19 18.63
N SER A 371 19.29 -19.07 19.31
CA SER A 371 19.37 -19.20 20.77
C SER A 371 18.61 -18.09 21.53
N ARG A 372 18.39 -16.94 20.89
CA ARG A 372 17.53 -15.87 21.41
C ARG A 372 16.03 -16.10 21.16
N GLY A 373 15.65 -17.11 20.37
CA GLY A 373 14.26 -17.37 20.00
C GLY A 373 13.64 -16.30 19.12
N ILE A 374 14.46 -15.55 18.37
CA ILE A 374 14.01 -14.46 17.49
C ILE A 374 14.12 -14.81 16.01
N LEU A 375 14.76 -15.93 15.65
CA LEU A 375 14.80 -16.42 14.28
C LEU A 375 13.50 -17.21 13.98
N GLN A 376 12.75 -16.78 12.97
CA GLN A 376 11.48 -17.38 12.54
C GLN A 376 11.51 -17.79 11.08
#